data_AF-A0A7K4IQT4-F1
#
_entry.id   AF-A0A7K4IQT4-F1
#
_cell.length_a   1.000
_cell.length_b   1.000
_cell.length_c   1.000
_cell.angle_alpha   90.00
_cell.angle_beta   90.00
_cell.angle_gamma   90.00
#
_symmetry.space_group_name_H-M   'P 1'
#
loop_
_entity.id
_entity.type
_entity.pdbx_description
1 polymer ?
#
loop_
_entity_poly.entity_id
_entity_poly.type
_entity_poly.pdbx_seq_one_letter_code
_entity_poly.pdbx_strand_id
1 'polypeptide(L)'
;MKESKLKRFFKAIHGVMAGLYNATYGFVLHSFKSINGKVRSKLPVWRMEEETLEHVHSAMRIFKWIVLPASLLYSFITFYFFRENALDSALWGMLLFFYSNFLPDLPSIYRKKKKNNGKSEDLSWYKKYAILLFAPLLIWLLFSGTQLAWRTTETFHNFKSLTIYSIFLLLLGVFAYASFPIEIVNLIKIASIPIYGIIGYLTHLKVDKIW
;
A
#
# COMPACT_ATOMS: atom_id res chain seq x y z
N MET A 1 40.08 -18.18 -10.45
CA MET A 1 39.22 -17.57 -11.48
C MET A 1 38.55 -16.33 -10.88
N LYS A 2 38.87 -15.11 -11.32
CA LYS A 2 38.29 -13.87 -10.77
C LYS A 2 36.81 -13.76 -11.14
N GLU A 3 35.95 -13.54 -10.16
CA GLU A 3 34.52 -13.33 -10.38
C GLU A 3 34.30 -12.03 -11.18
N SER A 4 33.47 -12.06 -12.23
CA SER A 4 33.22 -10.89 -13.06
C SER A 4 32.45 -9.80 -12.28
N LYS A 5 32.71 -8.52 -12.58
CA LYS A 5 31.98 -7.39 -11.97
C LYS A 5 30.47 -7.53 -12.15
N LEU A 6 30.03 -8.06 -13.28
CA LEU A 6 28.63 -8.32 -13.59
C LEU A 6 28.00 -9.36 -12.66
N LYS A 7 28.71 -10.46 -12.40
CA LYS A 7 28.23 -11.51 -11.49
C LYS A 7 28.11 -11.00 -10.05
N ARG A 8 29.07 -10.19 -9.60
CA ARG A 8 29.00 -9.49 -8.30
C ARG A 8 27.79 -8.56 -8.20
N PHE A 9 27.50 -7.81 -9.26
CA PHE A 9 26.36 -6.90 -9.31
C PHE A 9 25.01 -7.65 -9.21
N PHE A 10 24.81 -8.70 -10.01
CA PHE A 10 23.60 -9.52 -9.92
C PHE A 10 23.44 -10.19 -8.56
N LYS A 11 24.53 -10.66 -7.95
CA LYS A 11 24.52 -11.21 -6.59
C LYS A 11 24.09 -10.17 -5.55
N ALA A 12 24.56 -8.94 -5.68
CA ALA A 12 24.16 -7.84 -4.80
C ALA A 12 22.66 -7.52 -4.96
N ILE A 13 22.16 -7.38 -6.20
CA ILE A 13 20.73 -7.17 -6.45
C ILE A 13 19.90 -8.29 -5.86
N HIS A 14 20.29 -9.54 -6.09
CA HIS A 14 19.57 -10.69 -5.54
C HIS A 14 19.52 -10.64 -4.01
N GLY A 15 20.64 -10.32 -3.36
CA GLY A 15 20.71 -10.15 -1.90
C GLY A 15 19.80 -9.03 -1.40
N VAL A 16 19.78 -7.87 -2.07
CA VAL A 16 18.88 -6.75 -1.72
C VAL A 16 17.41 -7.16 -1.88
N MET A 17 17.07 -7.83 -2.98
CA MET A 17 15.69 -8.28 -3.23
C MET A 17 15.22 -9.32 -2.22
N ALA A 18 16.08 -10.27 -1.85
CA ALA A 18 15.79 -11.25 -0.80
C ALA A 18 15.65 -10.59 0.58
N GLY A 19 16.51 -9.62 0.90
CA GLY A 19 16.42 -8.83 2.11
C GLY A 19 15.11 -8.04 2.18
N LEU A 20 14.75 -7.36 1.09
CA LEU A 20 13.49 -6.63 0.98
C LEU A 20 12.27 -7.57 1.14
N TYR A 21 12.28 -8.73 0.48
CA TYR A 21 11.22 -9.73 0.65
C TYR A 21 11.04 -10.12 2.12
N ASN A 22 12.13 -10.51 2.80
CA ASN A 22 12.09 -10.95 4.19
C ASN A 22 11.67 -9.83 5.14
N ALA A 23 12.16 -8.61 4.90
CA ALA A 23 11.79 -7.44 5.70
C ALA A 23 10.31 -7.10 5.55
N THR A 24 9.79 -7.08 4.32
CA THR A 24 8.36 -6.82 4.05
C THR A 24 7.49 -7.91 4.67
N TYR A 25 7.83 -9.19 4.48
CA TYR A 25 7.12 -10.31 5.09
C TYR A 25 7.09 -10.21 6.62
N GLY A 26 8.25 -10.03 7.25
CA GLY A 26 8.37 -9.92 8.70
C GLY A 26 7.61 -8.72 9.26
N PHE A 27 7.71 -7.56 8.61
CA PHE A 27 7.03 -6.34 9.01
C PHE A 27 5.50 -6.47 8.92
N VAL A 28 4.98 -6.97 7.79
CA VAL A 28 3.54 -7.14 7.57
C VAL A 28 2.97 -8.16 8.55
N LEU A 29 3.61 -9.32 8.67
CA LEU A 29 3.16 -10.37 9.59
C LEU A 29 3.16 -9.89 11.04
N HIS A 30 4.21 -9.18 11.47
CA HIS A 30 4.29 -8.62 12.81
C HIS A 30 3.19 -7.58 13.05
N SER A 31 2.92 -6.73 12.07
CA SER A 31 1.86 -5.73 12.13
C SER A 31 0.48 -6.38 12.29
N PHE A 32 0.17 -7.41 11.48
CA PHE A 32 -1.10 -8.14 11.59
C PHE A 32 -1.22 -8.91 12.91
N LYS A 33 -0.15 -9.57 13.38
CA LYS A 33 -0.13 -10.23 14.71
C LYS A 33 -0.43 -9.23 15.83
N SER A 34 0.21 -8.06 15.78
CA SER A 34 0.04 -6.99 16.78
C SER A 34 -1.38 -6.42 16.76
N ILE A 35 -1.92 -6.15 15.57
CA ILE A 35 -3.30 -5.72 15.37
C ILE A 35 -4.28 -6.78 15.90
N ASN A 36 -4.11 -8.05 15.50
CA ASN A 36 -4.97 -9.16 15.92
C ASN A 36 -5.01 -9.33 17.44
N GLY A 37 -3.87 -9.15 18.11
CA GLY A 37 -3.77 -9.12 19.57
C GLY A 37 -4.49 -7.92 20.18
N LYS A 38 -4.24 -6.71 19.67
CA LYS A 38 -4.83 -5.46 20.17
C LYS A 38 -6.36 -5.46 20.04
N VAL A 39 -6.91 -6.01 18.97
CA VAL A 39 -8.37 -6.05 18.71
C VAL A 39 -9.02 -7.35 19.14
N ARG A 40 -8.23 -8.29 19.69
CA ARG A 40 -8.67 -9.61 20.17
C ARG A 40 -9.44 -10.41 19.11
N SER A 41 -9.04 -10.32 17.83
CA SER A 41 -9.79 -10.92 16.71
C SER A 41 -9.76 -12.45 16.66
N LYS A 42 -8.94 -13.12 17.50
CA LYS A 42 -8.80 -14.59 17.58
C LYS A 42 -8.53 -15.26 16.21
N LEU A 43 -7.95 -14.52 15.25
CA LEU A 43 -7.52 -15.13 14.00
C LEU A 43 -6.30 -16.01 14.27
N PRO A 44 -6.25 -17.23 13.71
CA PRO A 44 -5.13 -18.12 13.91
C PRO A 44 -3.89 -17.61 13.15
N VAL A 45 -2.72 -17.81 13.75
CA VAL A 45 -1.43 -17.34 13.22
C VAL A 45 -1.12 -17.92 11.85
N TRP A 46 -1.37 -19.22 11.64
CA TRP A 46 -1.09 -19.88 10.36
C TRP A 46 -1.84 -19.23 9.19
N ARG A 47 -3.07 -18.74 9.41
CA ARG A 47 -3.86 -18.07 8.36
C ARG A 47 -3.28 -16.71 8.00
N MET A 48 -2.83 -15.94 9.01
CA MET A 48 -2.13 -14.68 8.76
C MET A 48 -0.80 -14.91 8.01
N GLU A 49 -0.10 -16.02 8.30
CA GLU A 49 1.15 -16.38 7.63
C GLU A 49 0.93 -16.73 6.15
N GLU A 50 -0.10 -17.53 5.84
CA GLU A 50 -0.50 -17.87 4.48
C GLU A 50 -0.91 -16.62 3.68
N GLU A 51 -1.82 -15.81 4.22
CA GLU A 51 -2.29 -14.56 3.59
C GLU A 51 -1.13 -13.58 3.36
N THR A 52 -0.27 -13.37 4.38
CA THR A 52 0.90 -12.50 4.23
C THR A 52 1.87 -13.04 3.17
N LEU A 53 2.09 -14.35 3.10
CA LEU A 53 2.97 -14.96 2.10
C LEU A 53 2.46 -14.72 0.68
N GLU A 54 1.17 -14.93 0.43
CA GLU A 54 0.55 -14.73 -0.88
C GLU A 54 0.64 -13.27 -1.34
N HIS A 55 0.24 -12.33 -0.48
CA HIS A 55 0.29 -10.89 -0.80
C HIS A 55 1.72 -10.41 -0.99
N VAL A 56 2.65 -10.75 -0.10
CA VAL A 56 4.06 -10.34 -0.22
C VAL A 56 4.71 -10.95 -1.46
N HIS A 57 4.45 -12.22 -1.76
CA HIS A 57 4.98 -12.87 -2.96
C HIS A 57 4.50 -12.17 -4.24
N SER A 58 3.19 -11.91 -4.33
CA SER A 58 2.60 -11.19 -5.46
C SER A 58 3.14 -9.77 -5.58
N ALA A 59 3.16 -9.02 -4.46
CA ALA A 59 3.69 -7.67 -4.40
C ALA A 59 5.16 -7.61 -4.84
N MET A 60 6.00 -8.52 -4.36
CA MET A 60 7.43 -8.57 -4.71
C MET A 60 7.66 -8.95 -6.17
N ARG A 61 6.80 -9.81 -6.74
CA ARG A 61 6.83 -10.13 -8.17
C ARG A 61 6.51 -8.89 -9.01
N ILE A 62 5.41 -8.19 -8.71
CA ILE A 62 5.01 -6.97 -9.43
C ILE A 62 6.04 -5.87 -9.21
N PHE A 63 6.59 -5.75 -8.01
CA PHE A 63 7.62 -4.78 -7.69
C PHE A 63 8.87 -4.98 -8.57
N LYS A 64 9.38 -6.21 -8.62
CA LYS A 64 10.58 -6.55 -9.39
C LYS A 64 10.43 -6.30 -10.89
N TRP A 65 9.28 -6.67 -11.45
CA TRP A 65 9.12 -6.74 -12.91
C TRP A 65 8.43 -5.51 -13.52
N ILE A 66 7.69 -4.74 -12.72
CA ILE A 66 6.90 -3.61 -13.20
C ILE A 66 7.31 -2.33 -12.49
N VAL A 67 7.13 -2.30 -11.16
CA VAL A 67 7.28 -1.05 -10.38
C VAL A 67 8.72 -0.55 -10.42
N LEU A 68 9.70 -1.38 -10.05
CA LEU A 68 11.10 -0.98 -9.99
C LEU A 68 11.66 -0.54 -11.37
N PRO A 69 11.46 -1.30 -12.46
CA PRO A 69 11.85 -0.82 -13.79
C PRO A 69 11.16 0.47 -14.20
N ALA A 70 9.84 0.60 -13.95
CA ALA A 70 9.10 1.82 -14.25
C ALA A 70 9.60 3.02 -13.45
N SER A 71 9.94 2.83 -12.17
CA SER A 71 10.51 3.88 -11.31
C SER A 71 11.87 4.36 -11.79
N LEU A 72 12.74 3.44 -12.22
CA LEU A 72 14.05 3.79 -12.78
C LEU A 72 13.91 4.54 -14.10
N LEU A 73 13.03 4.06 -14.99
CA LEU A 73 12.76 4.71 -16.27
C LEU A 73 12.16 6.10 -16.07
N TYR A 74 11.16 6.22 -15.19
CA TYR A 74 10.55 7.49 -14.80
C TYR A 74 11.61 8.49 -14.31
N SER A 75 12.42 8.10 -13.33
CA SER A 75 13.45 8.96 -12.76
C SER A 75 14.48 9.40 -13.81
N PHE A 76 14.87 8.48 -14.70
CA PHE A 76 15.81 8.77 -15.79
C PHE A 76 15.24 9.75 -16.81
N ILE A 77 14.00 9.52 -17.27
CA ILE A 77 13.31 10.41 -18.23
C ILE A 77 13.17 11.81 -17.62
N THR A 78 12.74 11.92 -16.37
CA THR A 78 12.58 13.22 -15.72
C THR A 78 13.90 13.97 -15.60
N PHE A 79 14.96 13.26 -15.19
CA PHE A 79 16.29 13.84 -15.11
C PHE A 79 16.85 14.25 -16.47
N TYR A 80 16.73 13.41 -17.49
CA TYR A 80 17.33 13.66 -18.80
C TYR A 80 16.61 14.79 -19.56
N PHE A 81 15.29 14.78 -19.62
CA PHE A 81 14.51 15.73 -20.43
C PHE A 81 14.21 17.04 -19.70
N PHE A 82 13.99 16.98 -18.38
CA PHE A 82 13.57 18.15 -17.61
C PHE A 82 14.62 18.66 -16.63
N ARG A 83 15.77 17.97 -16.51
CA ARG A 83 16.86 18.32 -15.56
C ARG A 83 16.40 18.37 -14.10
N GLU A 84 15.31 17.70 -13.81
CA GLU A 84 14.74 17.63 -12.47
C GLU A 84 14.98 16.28 -11.82
N ASN A 85 15.15 16.30 -10.50
CA ASN A 85 15.18 15.08 -9.70
C ASN A 85 13.74 14.68 -9.36
N ALA A 86 13.38 13.44 -9.73
CA ALA A 86 12.10 12.80 -9.42
C ALA A 86 12.27 11.55 -8.54
N LEU A 87 13.45 11.37 -7.95
CA LEU A 87 13.69 10.26 -7.03
C LEU A 87 12.80 10.36 -5.79
N ASP A 88 12.50 11.56 -5.32
CA ASP A 88 11.59 11.80 -4.21
C ASP A 88 10.18 11.22 -4.49
N SER A 89 9.56 11.61 -5.59
CA SER A 89 8.24 11.11 -5.99
C SER A 89 8.27 9.63 -6.35
N ALA A 90 9.36 9.13 -6.95
CA ALA A 90 9.54 7.71 -7.24
C ALA A 90 9.62 6.86 -5.95
N LEU A 91 10.39 7.30 -4.96
CA LEU A 91 10.54 6.64 -3.66
C LEU A 91 9.20 6.64 -2.89
N TRP A 92 8.52 7.78 -2.84
CA TRP A 92 7.18 7.88 -2.26
C TRP A 92 6.16 6.99 -2.98
N GLY A 93 6.23 6.95 -4.31
CA GLY A 93 5.44 6.05 -5.14
C GLY A 93 5.66 4.58 -4.79
N MET A 94 6.92 4.12 -4.71
CA MET A 94 7.24 2.74 -4.31
C MET A 94 6.73 2.40 -2.90
N LEU A 95 6.85 3.34 -1.95
CA LEU A 95 6.28 3.15 -0.61
C LEU A 95 4.75 2.99 -0.66
N LEU A 96 4.07 3.85 -1.44
CA LEU A 96 2.63 3.79 -1.64
C LEU A 96 2.20 2.52 -2.36
N PHE A 97 2.99 1.99 -3.28
CA PHE A 97 2.74 0.68 -3.89
C PHE A 97 2.65 -0.43 -2.83
N PHE A 98 3.66 -0.54 -1.96
CA PHE A 98 3.65 -1.54 -0.88
C PHE A 98 2.50 -1.31 0.09
N TYR A 99 2.30 -0.07 0.52
CA TYR A 99 1.22 0.27 1.43
C TYR A 99 -0.16 -0.08 0.85
N SER A 100 -0.41 0.29 -0.41
CA SER A 100 -1.70 0.05 -1.08
C SER A 100 -1.97 -1.44 -1.30
N ASN A 101 -0.93 -2.28 -1.28
CA ASN A 101 -1.08 -3.73 -1.37
C ASN A 101 -1.66 -4.38 -0.12
N PHE A 102 -1.52 -3.75 1.05
CA PHE A 102 -2.04 -4.25 2.33
C PHE A 102 -3.17 -3.39 2.88
N LEU A 103 -3.40 -2.22 2.29
CA LEU A 103 -4.41 -1.26 2.71
C LEU A 103 -5.82 -1.86 2.83
N PRO A 104 -6.33 -2.67 1.88
CA PRO A 104 -7.72 -3.15 1.95
C PRO A 104 -8.00 -4.05 3.16
N ASP A 105 -6.97 -4.66 3.74
CA ASP A 105 -7.07 -5.54 4.91
C ASP A 105 -7.08 -4.79 6.24
N LEU A 106 -6.47 -3.60 6.28
CA LEU A 106 -6.35 -2.81 7.51
C LEU A 106 -7.73 -2.43 8.10
N PRO A 107 -8.72 -2.01 7.30
CA PRO A 107 -10.07 -1.74 7.80
C PRO A 107 -10.81 -2.94 8.37
N SER A 108 -10.34 -4.19 8.18
CA SER A 108 -11.00 -5.40 8.70
C SER A 108 -11.22 -5.35 10.22
N ILE A 109 -10.38 -4.60 10.94
CA ILE A 109 -10.49 -4.31 12.37
C ILE A 109 -11.84 -3.65 12.72
N TYR A 110 -12.33 -2.78 11.84
CA TYR A 110 -13.57 -2.02 11.99
C TYR A 110 -14.77 -2.75 11.37
N ARG A 111 -14.58 -3.98 10.86
CA ARG A 111 -15.67 -4.77 10.30
C ARG A 111 -16.66 -5.19 11.40
N LYS A 112 -17.95 -5.04 11.13
CA LYS A 112 -19.02 -5.53 12.02
C LYS A 112 -19.11 -7.05 11.89
N LYS A 113 -19.00 -7.79 13.00
CA LYS A 113 -19.33 -9.22 13.03
C LYS A 113 -20.84 -9.37 12.87
N LYS A 114 -21.29 -10.26 11.99
CA LYS A 114 -22.70 -10.48 11.63
C LYS A 114 -23.60 -10.97 12.78
N LYS A 115 -23.05 -11.23 13.98
CA LYS A 115 -23.79 -11.60 15.19
C LYS A 115 -24.26 -10.36 15.95
N ASN A 116 -25.40 -9.79 15.54
CA ASN A 116 -26.49 -9.41 16.45
C ASN A 116 -27.59 -8.68 15.68
N ASN A 117 -28.80 -9.22 15.80
CA ASN A 117 -30.09 -8.70 15.36
C ASN A 117 -30.47 -7.41 16.10
N GLY A 118 -29.72 -6.34 15.88
CA GLY A 118 -30.07 -5.00 16.34
C GLY A 118 -29.87 -4.02 15.20
N LYS A 119 -30.90 -3.21 14.92
CA LYS A 119 -30.90 -2.07 14.01
C LYS A 119 -29.89 -1.00 14.49
N SER A 120 -28.59 -1.31 14.55
CA SER A 120 -27.58 -0.28 14.67
C SER A 120 -27.40 0.31 13.27
N GLU A 121 -27.59 1.61 13.14
CA GLU A 121 -27.35 2.34 11.90
C GLU A 121 -25.92 2.05 11.41
N ASP A 122 -25.79 1.81 10.11
CA ASP A 122 -24.49 1.69 9.47
C ASP A 122 -23.79 3.05 9.50
N LEU A 123 -22.45 3.03 9.44
CA LEU A 123 -21.70 4.27 9.37
C LEU A 123 -22.09 5.07 8.13
N SER A 124 -22.14 6.39 8.28
CA SER A 124 -22.25 7.28 7.12
C SER A 124 -21.11 7.03 6.14
N TRP A 125 -21.39 7.19 4.84
CA TRP A 125 -20.45 6.85 3.78
C TRP A 125 -19.07 7.51 3.96
N TYR A 126 -19.02 8.77 4.40
CA TYR A 126 -17.77 9.48 4.62
C TYR A 126 -16.93 8.88 5.76
N LYS A 127 -17.56 8.38 6.83
CA LYS A 127 -16.85 7.68 7.91
C LYS A 127 -16.32 6.33 7.44
N LYS A 128 -17.07 5.62 6.60
CA LYS A 128 -16.60 4.36 6.00
C LYS A 128 -15.31 4.58 5.24
N TYR A 129 -15.27 5.54 4.33
CA TYR A 129 -14.07 5.80 3.54
C TYR A 129 -12.96 6.48 4.35
N ALA A 130 -13.28 7.24 5.40
CA ALA A 130 -12.25 7.72 6.33
C ALA A 130 -11.47 6.55 6.96
N ILE A 131 -12.11 5.40 7.20
CA ILE A 131 -11.41 4.20 7.69
C ILE A 131 -10.35 3.73 6.70
N LEU A 132 -10.68 3.71 5.41
CA LEU A 132 -9.74 3.33 4.35
C LEU A 132 -8.63 4.37 4.19
N LEU A 133 -9.01 5.64 3.98
CA LEU A 133 -8.09 6.70 3.59
C LEU A 133 -7.11 7.07 4.72
N PHE A 134 -7.55 6.95 5.97
CA PHE A 134 -6.76 7.29 7.16
C PHE A 134 -6.40 6.07 8.01
N ALA A 135 -6.39 4.87 7.41
CA ALA A 135 -6.00 3.63 8.10
C ALA A 135 -4.71 3.75 8.95
N PRO A 136 -3.63 4.44 8.53
CA PRO A 136 -2.40 4.54 9.34
C PRO A 136 -2.63 5.34 10.62
N LEU A 137 -3.36 6.46 10.53
CA LEU A 137 -3.72 7.27 11.69
C LEU A 137 -4.63 6.50 12.64
N LEU A 138 -5.57 5.73 12.09
CA LEU A 138 -6.50 4.92 12.87
C LEU A 138 -5.81 3.75 13.58
N ILE A 139 -4.85 3.11 12.92
CA ILE A 139 -4.00 2.08 13.54
C ILE A 139 -3.16 2.73 14.65
N TRP A 140 -2.56 3.89 14.40
CA TRP A 140 -1.81 4.60 15.43
C TRP A 140 -2.68 4.93 16.65
N LEU A 141 -3.89 5.48 16.44
CA LEU A 141 -4.87 5.72 17.52
C LEU A 141 -5.22 4.45 18.30
N LEU A 142 -5.42 3.33 17.59
CA LEU A 142 -5.67 2.03 18.20
C LEU A 142 -4.52 1.63 19.13
N PHE A 143 -3.26 1.79 18.69
CA PHE A 143 -2.08 1.48 19.52
C PHE A 143 -1.95 2.43 20.71
N SER A 144 -2.28 3.71 20.54
CA SER A 144 -2.36 4.73 21.61
C SER A 144 -3.47 4.47 22.63
N GLY A 145 -4.32 3.45 22.42
CA GLY A 145 -5.42 3.09 23.33
C GLY A 145 -6.75 3.77 23.02
N THR A 146 -6.78 4.66 22.02
CA THR A 146 -8.01 5.32 21.57
C THR A 146 -8.71 4.44 20.54
N GLN A 147 -9.74 3.71 20.98
CA GLN A 147 -10.52 2.87 20.09
C GLN A 147 -11.79 3.58 19.62
N LEU A 148 -11.84 3.97 18.35
CA LEU A 148 -13.07 4.49 17.76
C LEU A 148 -14.12 3.36 17.67
N ALA A 149 -15.33 3.62 18.17
CA ALA A 149 -16.46 2.70 18.09
C ALA A 149 -17.07 2.62 16.66
N TRP A 150 -16.27 2.87 15.63
CA TRP A 150 -16.69 2.84 14.24
C TRP A 150 -16.77 1.38 13.78
N ARG A 151 -17.95 0.97 13.30
CA ARG A 151 -18.15 -0.38 12.73
C ARG A 151 -18.84 -0.27 11.39
N THR A 152 -18.29 -0.91 10.36
CA THR A 152 -18.87 -0.90 9.01
C THR A 152 -19.12 -2.31 8.48
N THR A 153 -20.13 -2.43 7.62
CA THR A 153 -20.39 -3.62 6.80
C THR A 153 -19.61 -3.61 5.49
N GLU A 154 -19.05 -2.45 5.10
CA GLU A 154 -18.33 -2.27 3.86
C GLU A 154 -17.09 -3.17 3.81
N THR A 155 -16.89 -3.80 2.66
CA THR A 155 -15.60 -4.41 2.30
C THR A 155 -14.88 -3.42 1.41
N PHE A 156 -13.59 -3.19 1.63
CA PHE A 156 -12.82 -2.28 0.77
C PHE A 156 -12.18 -3.02 -0.41
N HIS A 157 -12.34 -4.33 -0.48
CA HIS A 157 -11.91 -5.20 -1.54
C HIS A 157 -12.77 -5.06 -2.82
N ASN A 158 -12.78 -3.87 -3.43
CA ASN A 158 -13.52 -3.59 -4.67
C ASN A 158 -13.00 -2.36 -5.42
N PHE A 159 -13.41 -2.26 -6.70
CA PHE A 159 -13.06 -1.13 -7.58
C PHE A 159 -13.62 0.21 -7.12
N LYS A 160 -14.76 0.24 -6.41
CA LYS A 160 -15.31 1.50 -5.88
C LYS A 160 -14.37 2.13 -4.86
N SER A 161 -13.85 1.31 -3.95
CA SER A 161 -12.88 1.72 -2.92
C SER A 161 -11.54 2.11 -3.56
N LEU A 162 -11.10 1.37 -4.58
CA LEU A 162 -9.96 1.75 -5.41
C LEU A 162 -10.14 3.15 -6.01
N THR A 163 -11.26 3.44 -6.67
CA THR A 163 -11.49 4.76 -7.28
C THR A 163 -11.43 5.89 -6.26
N ILE A 164 -12.08 5.71 -5.10
CA ILE A 164 -12.06 6.72 -4.02
C ILE A 164 -10.64 6.91 -3.49
N TYR A 165 -9.91 5.82 -3.29
CA TYR A 165 -8.52 5.86 -2.85
C TYR A 165 -7.60 6.53 -3.88
N SER A 166 -7.79 6.28 -5.17
CA SER A 166 -7.04 6.92 -6.25
C SER A 166 -7.26 8.43 -6.30
N ILE A 167 -8.49 8.90 -6.12
CA ILE A 167 -8.80 10.33 -6.03
C ILE A 167 -8.09 10.93 -4.81
N PHE A 168 -8.13 10.25 -3.67
CA PHE A 168 -7.43 10.70 -2.46
C PHE A 168 -5.92 10.80 -2.68
N LEU A 169 -5.30 9.79 -3.31
CA LEU A 169 -3.88 9.82 -3.66
C LEU A 169 -3.54 10.93 -4.66
N LEU A 170 -4.41 11.22 -5.62
CA LEU A 170 -4.24 12.36 -6.52
C LEU A 170 -4.23 13.69 -5.74
N LEU A 171 -5.16 13.87 -4.79
CA LEU A 171 -5.18 15.06 -3.93
C LEU A 171 -3.92 15.18 -3.08
N LEU A 172 -3.42 14.06 -2.54
CA LEU A 172 -2.14 14.04 -1.82
C LEU A 172 -0.97 14.39 -2.74
N GLY A 173 -0.97 13.89 -3.98
CA GLY A 173 0.03 14.26 -4.99
C GLY A 173 0.02 15.75 -5.28
N VAL A 174 -1.16 16.35 -5.49
CA VAL A 174 -1.34 17.80 -5.66
C VAL A 174 -0.79 18.54 -4.45
N PHE A 175 -1.15 18.14 -3.23
CA PHE A 175 -0.67 18.80 -2.02
C PHE A 175 0.86 18.73 -1.87
N ALA A 176 1.46 17.60 -2.24
CA ALA A 176 2.90 17.38 -2.08
C ALA A 176 3.75 18.08 -3.17
N TYR A 177 3.25 18.18 -4.40
CA TYR A 177 4.07 18.56 -5.55
C TYR A 177 3.54 19.71 -6.39
N ALA A 178 2.36 20.27 -6.09
CA ALA A 178 1.89 21.45 -6.80
C ALA A 178 2.73 22.67 -6.40
N SER A 179 3.37 23.29 -7.39
CA SER A 179 3.98 24.61 -7.29
C SER A 179 3.38 25.51 -8.37
N PHE A 180 3.28 26.82 -8.10
CA PHE A 180 2.80 27.80 -9.06
C PHE A 180 3.98 28.64 -9.60
N PRO A 181 4.12 28.79 -10.93
CA PRO A 181 3.29 28.17 -11.98
C PRO A 181 3.49 26.66 -12.05
N ILE A 182 2.42 25.93 -12.42
CA ILE A 182 2.48 24.47 -12.53
C ILE A 182 3.28 24.11 -13.77
N GLU A 183 4.42 23.45 -13.58
CA GLU A 183 5.21 22.91 -14.68
C GLU A 183 4.82 21.47 -14.98
N ILE A 184 5.20 20.99 -16.17
CA ILE A 184 4.90 19.64 -16.61
C ILE A 184 5.52 18.59 -15.68
N VAL A 185 6.67 18.87 -15.07
CA VAL A 185 7.30 17.96 -14.11
C VAL A 185 6.47 17.82 -12.84
N ASN A 186 5.89 18.91 -12.34
CA ASN A 186 4.95 18.85 -11.22
C ASN A 186 3.77 17.93 -11.56
N LEU A 187 3.19 18.06 -12.76
CA LEU A 187 2.09 17.19 -13.20
C LEU A 187 2.50 15.72 -13.22
N ILE A 188 3.69 15.39 -13.71
CA ILE A 188 4.19 14.01 -13.73
C ILE A 188 4.39 13.50 -12.30
N LYS A 189 4.99 14.30 -11.40
CA LYS A 189 5.16 13.95 -9.97
C LYS A 189 3.81 13.71 -9.30
N ILE A 190 2.84 14.60 -9.49
CA ILE A 190 1.46 14.48 -9.00
C ILE A 190 0.81 13.18 -9.50
N ALA A 191 0.91 12.90 -10.80
CA ALA A 191 0.30 11.72 -11.40
C ALA A 191 0.97 10.41 -10.98
N SER A 192 2.26 10.43 -10.64
CA SER A 192 2.99 9.24 -10.22
C SER A 192 2.38 8.61 -8.96
N ILE A 193 1.95 9.43 -7.99
CA ILE A 193 1.41 9.02 -6.70
C ILE A 193 0.20 8.07 -6.83
N PRO A 194 -0.91 8.44 -7.50
CA PRO A 194 -2.03 7.53 -7.69
C PRO A 194 -1.66 6.33 -8.57
N ILE A 195 -0.77 6.46 -9.56
CA ILE A 195 -0.37 5.32 -10.42
C ILE A 195 0.24 4.19 -9.58
N TYR A 196 1.21 4.49 -8.72
CA TYR A 196 1.82 3.46 -7.87
C TYR A 196 0.81 2.86 -6.88
N GLY A 197 -0.04 3.70 -6.28
CA GLY A 197 -1.05 3.23 -5.35
C GLY A 197 -2.10 2.32 -6.02
N ILE A 198 -2.54 2.68 -7.22
CA ILE A 198 -3.43 1.86 -8.05
C ILE A 198 -2.80 0.51 -8.35
N ILE A 199 -1.54 0.48 -8.79
CA ILE A 199 -0.84 -0.79 -9.07
C ILE A 199 -0.77 -1.67 -7.81
N GLY A 200 -0.47 -1.08 -6.65
CA GLY A 200 -0.43 -1.79 -5.38
C GLY A 200 -1.79 -2.40 -5.01
N TYR A 201 -2.85 -1.60 -5.09
CA TYR A 201 -4.22 -2.00 -4.77
C TYR A 201 -4.76 -3.05 -5.76
N LEU A 202 -4.51 -2.87 -7.05
CA LEU A 202 -4.90 -3.85 -8.09
C LEU A 202 -4.16 -5.19 -7.90
N THR A 203 -2.90 -5.14 -7.47
CA THR A 203 -2.15 -6.34 -7.11
C THR A 203 -2.80 -7.04 -5.92
N HIS A 204 -3.27 -6.31 -4.92
CA HIS A 204 -4.03 -6.87 -3.80
C HIS A 204 -5.33 -7.53 -4.29
N LEU A 205 -6.16 -6.82 -5.06
CA LEU A 205 -7.42 -7.37 -5.58
C LEU A 205 -7.22 -8.62 -6.44
N LYS A 206 -6.07 -8.73 -7.13
CA LYS A 206 -5.71 -9.89 -7.93
C LYS A 206 -5.40 -11.11 -7.06
N VAL A 207 -4.70 -10.93 -5.94
CA VAL A 207 -4.43 -12.02 -4.98
C VAL A 207 -5.75 -12.53 -4.42
N ASP A 208 -6.67 -11.62 -4.10
CA ASP A 208 -8.01 -11.91 -3.59
C ASP A 208 -8.99 -12.48 -4.62
N LYS A 209 -8.57 -12.64 -5.89
CA LYS A 209 -9.40 -13.17 -6.98
C LYS A 209 -10.71 -12.40 -7.19
N ILE A 210 -10.68 -11.08 -6.95
CA ILE A 210 -11.82 -10.19 -7.21
C ILE A 210 -11.94 -9.85 -8.70
N TRP A 211 -10.82 -10.00 -9.42
CA TRP A 211 -10.69 -9.81 -10.86
C TRP A 211 -9.59 -10.72 -11.42
#